data_AF-N8ZGR2-F1
#
_entry.id   AF-N8ZGR2-F1
#
_cell.length_a   1.000
_cell.length_b   1.000
_cell.length_c   1.000
_cell.angle_alpha   90.00
_cell.angle_beta   90.00
_cell.angle_gamma   90.00
#
_symmetry.space_group_name_H-M   'P 1'
#
loop_
_entity.id
_entity.type
_entity.pdbx_description
1 polymer ?
#
loop_
_entity_poly.entity_id
_entity_poly.type
_entity_poly.pdbx_seq_one_letter_code
_entity_poly.pdbx_strand_id
1 'polypeptide(L)' 'MKFDEYLKYDGLGLADLVKTKQVQAFELLETALERSQEINPKLNAIVINMHDRAQKRTEQNLTGIFAGVPFLVKDLHQ' A
#
# COMPACT_ATOMS: atom_id res chain seq x y z
N MET A 1 -1.71 8.16 6.79
CA MET A 1 -0.56 8.53 7.64
C MET A 1 0.37 9.48 6.87
N LYS A 2 1.31 10.19 7.50
CA LYS A 2 2.26 11.01 6.72
C LYS A 2 3.29 10.13 6.02
N PHE A 3 3.73 10.52 4.83
CA PHE A 3 4.72 9.76 4.06
C PHE A 3 6.05 9.55 4.81
N ASP A 4 6.53 10.56 5.55
CA ASP A 4 7.76 10.45 6.36
C ASP A 4 7.66 9.44 7.50
N GLU A 5 6.44 9.17 7.99
CA GLU A 5 6.18 8.14 8.99
C GLU A 5 6.09 6.78 8.32
N TYR A 6 5.42 6.70 7.16
CA TYR A 6 5.27 5.49 6.36
C TYR A 6 6.63 4.88 5.99
N LEU A 7 7.58 5.73 5.59
CA LEU A 7 8.95 5.33 5.22
C LEU A 7 9.78 4.71 6.34
N LYS A 8 9.39 4.89 7.62
CA LYS A 8 10.14 4.36 8.76
C LYS A 8 9.90 2.88 9.02
N TYR A 9 8.93 2.28 8.33
CA TYR A 9 8.51 0.91 8.53
C TYR A 9 8.74 0.09 7.27
N ASP A 10 9.14 -1.17 7.44
CA ASP A 10 9.06 -2.16 6.37
C ASP A 10 7.63 -2.74 6.27
N GLY A 11 7.43 -3.70 5.36
CA GLY A 11 6.11 -4.33 5.18
C GLY A 11 5.58 -5.01 6.46
N LEU A 12 6.43 -5.60 7.28
CA LEU A 12 5.99 -6.25 8.53
C LEU A 12 5.66 -5.21 9.60
N GLY A 13 6.45 -4.14 9.69
CA GLY A 13 6.18 -3.01 10.57
C GLY A 13 4.84 -2.35 10.24
N LEU A 14 4.58 -2.08 8.96
CA LEU A 14 3.30 -1.54 8.50
C LEU A 14 2.13 -2.50 8.82
N ALA A 15 2.31 -3.81 8.63
CA ALA A 15 1.30 -4.80 9.00
C ALA A 15 1.01 -4.82 10.51
N ASP A 16 2.04 -4.64 11.34
CA ASP A 16 1.87 -4.58 12.79
C ASP A 16 1.11 -3.34 13.25
N LEU A 17 1.34 -2.17 12.63
CA LEU A 17 0.55 -0.96 12.88
C LEU A 17 -0.94 -1.18 12.56
N VAL A 18 -1.25 -1.87 11.45
CA VAL A 18 -2.63 -2.23 11.10
C VAL A 18 -3.22 -3.22 12.11
N LYS A 19 -2.46 -4.26 12.46
CA LYS A 19 -2.89 -5.30 13.42
C LYS A 19 -3.18 -4.73 14.81
N THR A 20 -2.35 -3.80 15.26
CA THR A 20 -2.50 -3.10 16.55
C THR A 20 -3.45 -1.90 16.48
N LYS A 21 -4.08 -1.66 15.33
CA LYS A 21 -5.05 -0.58 15.07
C LYS A 21 -4.49 0.84 15.27
N GLN A 22 -3.18 1.00 15.14
CA GLN A 22 -2.54 2.33 15.14
C GLN A 22 -2.81 3.09 13.83
N VAL A 23 -3.02 2.36 12.74
CA VAL A 23 -3.45 2.88 11.43
C VAL A 23 -4.43 1.89 10.80
N GLN A 24 -5.28 2.37 9.89
CA GLN A 24 -6.14 1.53 9.08
C GLN A 24 -5.47 1.19 7.74
N ALA A 25 -5.84 0.05 7.14
CA ALA A 25 -5.27 -0.40 5.87
C ALA A 25 -5.50 0.59 4.72
N PHE A 26 -6.64 1.28 4.70
CA PHE A 26 -6.92 2.31 3.69
C PHE A 26 -5.98 3.51 3.82
N GLU A 27 -5.57 3.89 5.04
CA GLU A 27 -4.66 5.01 5.25
C GLU A 27 -3.26 4.71 4.71
N LEU A 28 -2.82 3.45 4.80
CA LEU A 28 -1.58 2.99 4.17
C LEU A 28 -1.69 3.03 2.65
N LEU A 29 -2.83 2.59 2.10
CA LEU A 29 -3.10 2.62 0.67
C LEU A 29 -3.11 4.04 0.12
N GLU A 30 -3.79 4.98 0.77
CA GLU A 30 -3.82 6.40 0.38
C GLU A 30 -2.41 6.97 0.34
N THR A 31 -1.61 6.72 1.38
CA THR A 31 -0.21 7.21 1.45
C THR A 31 0.64 6.67 0.29
N ALA A 32 0.48 5.37 -0.04
CA ALA A 32 1.19 4.75 -1.15
C ALA A 32 0.72 5.28 -2.52
N LEU A 33 -0.57 5.56 -2.68
CA LEU A 33 -1.15 6.11 -3.91
C LEU A 33 -0.71 7.56 -4.13
N GLU A 34 -0.74 8.41 -3.11
CA GLU A 34 -0.24 9.78 -3.18
C GLU A 34 1.22 9.80 -3.60
N ARG A 35 2.06 8.98 -2.96
CA ARG A 35 3.48 8.88 -3.31
C ARG A 35 3.70 8.38 -4.74
N SER A 36 2.91 7.38 -5.15
CA SER A 36 2.93 6.86 -6.51
C SER A 36 2.60 7.95 -7.53
N GLN A 37 1.55 8.73 -7.31
CA GLN A 37 1.14 9.82 -8.21
C GLN A 37 2.21 10.91 -8.34
N GLU A 38 2.89 11.24 -7.24
CA GLU A 38 3.96 12.25 -7.24
C GLU A 38 5.19 11.79 -8.05
N ILE A 39 5.56 10.51 -7.95
CA ILE A 39 6.85 10.00 -8.43
C ILE A 39 6.76 9.23 -9.75
N ASN A 40 5.67 8.51 -10.00
CA ASN A 40 5.52 7.68 -11.20
C ASN A 40 5.68 8.47 -12.51
N PRO A 41 5.28 9.76 -12.65
CA PRO A 41 5.55 10.52 -13.87
C PRO A 41 7.05 10.65 -14.22
N LYS A 42 7.94 10.54 -13.23
CA LYS A 42 9.40 10.59 -13.44
C LYS A 42 10.02 9.21 -13.64
N LEU A 43 9.51 8.19 -12.96
CA LEU A 43 10.07 6.83 -12.99
C LEU A 43 9.44 5.94 -14.06
N ASN A 44 8.18 6.19 -14.42
CA ASN A 44 7.37 5.37 -15.32
C ASN A 44 7.39 3.87 -14.94
N ALA A 45 7.18 3.57 -13.64
CA ALA A 45 7.31 2.22 -13.08
C ALA A 45 5.99 1.46 -13.00
N ILE A 46 4.87 2.17 -12.84
CA ILE A 46 3.52 1.57 -12.71
C ILE A 46 2.80 1.74 -14.05
N VAL A 47 2.58 0.61 -14.71
CA VAL A 47 1.97 0.53 -16.06
C VAL A 47 0.49 0.17 -16.03
N ILE A 48 0.04 -0.48 -14.95
CA ILE A 48 -1.36 -0.90 -14.75
C ILE A 48 -1.80 -0.46 -13.37
N ASN A 49 -2.86 0.36 -13.30
CA ASN A 49 -3.42 0.82 -12.04
C ASN A 49 -4.50 -0.16 -11.55
N MET A 50 -4.42 -0.56 -10.28
CA MET A 50 -5.39 -1.45 -9.63
C MET A 50 -6.10 -0.77 -8.45
N HIS A 51 -6.25 0.56 -8.50
CA HIS A 51 -6.69 1.39 -7.36
C HIS A 51 -8.04 0.95 -6.80
N ASP A 52 -9.07 0.78 -7.65
CA ASP A 52 -10.41 0.36 -7.22
C ASP A 52 -10.40 -1.01 -6.53
N ARG A 53 -9.58 -1.93 -7.04
CA ARG A 53 -9.43 -3.27 -6.45
C ARG A 53 -8.71 -3.19 -5.11
N ALA A 54 -7.69 -2.34 -4.99
CA ALA A 54 -6.98 -2.13 -3.74
C ALA A 54 -7.89 -1.48 -2.68
N GLN A 55 -8.67 -0.46 -3.05
CA GLN A 55 -9.64 0.20 -2.16
C GLN A 55 -10.66 -0.80 -1.62
N LYS A 56 -11.35 -1.54 -2.50
CA LYS A 56 -12.30 -2.59 -2.10
C LYS A 56 -11.67 -3.67 -1.22
N ARG A 57 -10.37 -3.95 -1.38
CA ARG A 57 -9.66 -4.92 -0.54
C ARG A 57 -9.47 -4.40 0.88
N THR A 58 -9.26 -3.10 1.08
CA THR A 58 -9.09 -2.50 2.41
C THR A 58 -10.37 -2.53 3.26
N GLU A 59 -11.53 -2.65 2.63
CA GLU A 59 -12.84 -2.76 3.30
C GLU A 59 -13.13 -4.17 3.85
N GLN A 60 -12.30 -5.16 3.51
CA GLN A 60 -12.49 -6.56 3.90
C GLN A 60 -11.77 -6.89 5.22
N ASN A 61 -12.16 -8.00 5.84
CA ASN A 61 -11.40 -8.57 6.95
C ASN A 61 -10.08 -9.15 6.44
N LEU A 62 -9.00 -8.41 6.60
CA LEU A 62 -7.65 -8.80 6.20
C LEU A 62 -6.99 -9.66 7.29
N THR A 63 -6.35 -10.75 6.89
CA THR A 63 -5.64 -11.67 7.78
C THR A 63 -4.29 -12.05 7.18
N GLY A 64 -3.35 -12.47 8.03
CA GLY A 64 -1.99 -12.88 7.64
C GLY A 64 -0.91 -11.87 8.05
N ILE A 65 0.36 -12.25 7.84
CA ILE A 65 1.53 -11.50 8.32
C ILE A 65 1.78 -10.16 7.60
N PHE A 66 1.19 -9.97 6.41
CA PHE A 66 1.23 -8.74 5.63
C PHE A 66 -0.16 -8.12 5.44
N ALA A 67 -1.11 -8.42 6.34
CA ALA A 67 -2.47 -7.90 6.25
C ALA A 67 -2.47 -6.36 6.23
N GLY A 68 -3.09 -5.79 5.19
CA GLY A 68 -3.23 -4.33 5.04
C GLY A 68 -2.06 -3.62 4.35
N VAL A 69 -0.98 -4.31 3.99
CA VAL A 69 0.20 -3.70 3.36
C VAL A 69 -0.01 -3.53 1.85
N PRO A 70 0.08 -2.29 1.32
CA PRO A 70 0.03 -2.06 -0.12
C PRO A 70 1.31 -2.56 -0.82
N PHE A 71 1.18 -3.18 -1.99
CA PHE A 71 2.32 -3.60 -2.81
C PHE A 71 1.97 -3.58 -4.30
N LEU A 72 2.99 -3.60 -5.14
CA LEU A 72 2.87 -3.73 -6.59
C LEU A 72 3.24 -5.15 -7.02
N VAL A 73 2.58 -5.63 -8.06
CA VAL A 73 2.92 -6.89 -8.72
C VAL A 73 3.64 -6.57 -10.02
N LYS A 74 4.73 -7.29 -10.29
CA LYS A 74 5.42 -7.16 -11.57
C LYS A 74 4.54 -7.73 -12.68
N ASP A 75 4.29 -6.93 -13.71
CA ASP A 75 3.68 -7.39 -14.95
C ASP A 75 4.72 -8.21 -15.72
N LEU A 76 4.66 -9.53 -15.55
CA LEU A 76 5.57 -10.48 -16.16
C LEU A 76 4.75 -11.59 -16.81
N HIS A 77 4.61 -11.53 -18.14
CA HIS A 77 4.12 -12.64 -18.95
C HIS A 77 5.34 -13.28 -19.62
N GLN A 78 5.59 -14.55 -19.30
CA GLN A 78 6.49 -15.43 -20.04
C GLN A 78 5.68 -16.61 -20.58
#